data_AF-A0A526YF38-F1
#
_entry.id   AF-A0A526YF38-F1
#
_cell.length_a   1.000
_cell.length_b   1.000
_cell.length_c   1.000
_cell.angle_alpha   90.00
_cell.angle_beta   90.00
_cell.angle_gamma   90.00
#
_symmetry.space_group_name_H-M   'P 1'
#
loop_
_entity.id
_entity.type
_entity.pdbx_description
1 polymer ?
#
loop_
_entity_poly.entity_id
_entity_poly.type
_entity_poly.pdbx_seq_one_letter_code
_entity_poly.pdbx_strand_id
1 'polypeptide(L)'
;MENLSLFIMAGYGTDDNYEDPGFATPVAGGRGMYKLWSGNWAVWGGGTYTINEKTSFNTQISYDEGENLGIAANIAYDIVPGLTITAEVDYLHAGDFDEPDFSNWTGADDEDSLGGMLRFQRSF
;
A
#
# COMPACT_ATOMS: atom_id res chain seq x y z
N MET A 1 24.63 9.45 11.60
CA MET A 1 23.60 8.74 10.82
C MET A 1 22.27 9.25 11.28
N GLU A 2 21.44 9.72 10.35
CA GLU A 2 20.01 9.88 10.62
C GLU A 2 19.42 8.48 10.61
N ASN A 3 18.94 8.02 11.76
CA ASN A 3 18.44 6.66 11.91
C ASN A 3 16.95 6.56 11.58
N LEU A 4 16.27 7.67 11.33
CA LEU A 4 14.84 7.73 11.11
C LEU A 4 14.51 8.69 9.95
N SER A 5 13.79 8.18 8.96
CA SER A 5 13.16 8.95 7.91
C SER A 5 11.65 8.78 8.01
N LEU A 6 10.89 9.87 7.87
CA LEU A 6 9.43 9.86 7.95
C LEU A 6 8.86 10.59 6.74
N PHE A 7 7.70 10.16 6.27
CA PHE A 7 6.93 10.86 5.25
C PHE A 7 5.44 10.88 5.58
N ILE A 8 4.75 11.86 5.00
CA ILE A 8 3.30 11.93 4.92
C ILE A 8 2.92 12.49 3.55
N MET A 9 1.87 11.93 2.96
CA MET A 9 1.31 12.32 1.68
C MET A 9 -0.21 12.29 1.78
N ALA A 10 -0.87 13.16 1.03
CA ALA A 10 -2.32 13.15 0.89
C ALA A 10 -2.69 13.34 -0.57
N GLY A 11 -3.80 12.73 -0.97
CA GLY A 11 -4.36 12.79 -2.31
C GLY A 11 -5.79 13.32 -2.20
N TYR A 12 -6.17 14.15 -3.16
CA TYR A 12 -7.54 14.62 -3.31
C TYR A 12 -7.90 14.58 -4.80
N GLY A 13 -9.08 14.07 -5.10
CA GLY A 13 -9.61 14.00 -6.46
C GLY A 13 -11.08 13.64 -6.43
N THR A 14 -11.87 14.24 -7.31
CA THR A 14 -13.33 14.08 -7.34
C THR A 14 -13.75 12.79 -8.05
N ASP A 15 -14.75 12.11 -7.51
CA ASP A 15 -15.30 10.86 -8.10
C ASP A 15 -16.21 11.13 -9.31
N ASP A 16 -16.82 12.32 -9.36
CA ASP A 16 -17.89 12.71 -10.29
C ASP A 16 -17.51 12.68 -11.79
N ASN A 17 -16.24 12.49 -12.15
CA ASN A 17 -15.76 12.57 -13.52
C ASN A 17 -14.82 11.42 -13.93
N TYR A 18 -14.72 10.36 -13.13
CA TYR A 18 -13.88 9.19 -13.44
C TYR A 18 -14.72 8.03 -14.00
N GLU A 19 -15.29 8.23 -15.19
CA GLU A 19 -15.90 7.17 -15.98
C GLU A 19 -14.83 6.58 -16.91
N ASP A 20 -14.20 5.46 -16.54
CA ASP A 20 -13.41 4.65 -17.48
C ASP A 20 -14.27 3.48 -18.01
N PRO A 21 -14.98 3.67 -19.14
CA PRO A 21 -15.79 2.63 -19.77
C PRO A 21 -14.94 1.59 -20.54
N GLY A 22 -13.61 1.68 -20.51
CA GLY A 22 -12.70 0.91 -21.36
C GLY A 22 -12.54 -0.57 -21.00
N PHE A 23 -13.13 -1.07 -19.91
CA PHE A 23 -13.05 -2.47 -19.45
C PHE A 23 -11.60 -3.04 -19.37
N ALA A 24 -10.56 -2.19 -19.40
CA ALA A 24 -9.16 -2.61 -19.33
C ALA A 24 -8.69 -2.81 -17.87
N THR A 25 -9.49 -2.32 -16.93
CA THR A 25 -9.40 -2.47 -15.49
C THR A 25 -10.85 -2.62 -15.01
N PRO A 26 -11.21 -3.62 -14.18
CA PRO A 26 -12.60 -3.76 -13.72
C PRO A 26 -13.09 -2.43 -13.16
N VAL A 27 -14.26 -2.01 -13.66
CA VAL A 27 -15.00 -0.77 -13.38
C VAL A 27 -14.56 -0.11 -12.08
N ALA A 28 -13.72 0.90 -12.19
CA ALA A 28 -12.98 1.39 -11.04
C ALA A 28 -13.77 2.40 -10.19
N GLY A 29 -15.10 2.52 -10.33
CA GLY A 29 -15.97 3.25 -9.40
C GLY A 29 -15.44 4.62 -8.89
N GLY A 30 -14.91 5.47 -9.78
CA GLY A 30 -14.28 6.74 -9.40
C GLY A 30 -12.75 6.69 -9.17
N ARG A 31 -12.08 5.58 -9.48
CA ARG A 31 -10.62 5.37 -9.38
C ARG A 31 -9.98 5.25 -10.77
N GLY A 32 -8.67 5.47 -10.85
CA GLY A 32 -7.87 5.31 -12.07
C GLY A 32 -6.38 5.40 -11.80
N MET A 33 -5.54 5.37 -12.86
CA MET A 33 -4.07 5.38 -12.73
C MET A 33 -3.51 6.54 -11.88
N TYR A 34 -4.21 7.66 -11.83
CA TYR A 34 -3.82 8.86 -11.08
C TYR A 34 -4.60 9.06 -9.77
N LYS A 35 -5.59 8.21 -9.49
CA LYS A 35 -6.45 8.24 -8.29
C LYS A 35 -6.79 6.81 -7.88
N LEU A 36 -5.91 6.15 -7.15
CA LEU A 36 -6.04 4.72 -6.83
C LEU A 36 -6.94 4.43 -5.60
N TRP A 37 -7.53 5.46 -4.98
CA TRP A 37 -8.25 5.38 -3.70
C TRP A 37 -9.76 5.60 -3.84
N SER A 38 -10.53 5.04 -2.90
CA SER A 38 -11.98 5.26 -2.82
C SER A 38 -12.33 6.67 -2.39
N GLY A 39 -13.44 7.17 -2.92
CA GLY A 39 -13.97 8.47 -2.58
C GLY A 39 -12.98 9.60 -2.88
N ASN A 40 -13.17 10.75 -2.24
CA ASN A 40 -12.54 11.99 -2.69
C ASN A 40 -11.10 12.19 -2.19
N TRP A 41 -10.67 11.48 -1.16
CA TRP A 41 -9.35 11.67 -0.56
C TRP A 41 -8.71 10.38 -0.08
N ALA A 42 -7.40 10.42 0.05
CA ALA A 42 -6.61 9.41 0.72
C ALA A 42 -5.38 10.02 1.37
N VAL A 43 -4.85 9.31 2.37
CA VAL A 43 -3.63 9.68 3.09
C VAL A 43 -2.70 8.49 3.17
N TRP A 44 -1.40 8.75 3.06
CA TRP A 44 -0.33 7.78 3.26
C TRP A 44 0.69 8.37 4.21
N GLY A 45 1.16 7.56 5.15
CA GLY A 45 2.22 7.93 6.04
C GLY A 45 3.14 6.75 6.29
N GLY A 46 4.38 7.01 6.64
CA GLY A 46 5.31 5.94 6.87
C GLY A 46 6.70 6.42 7.17
N GLY A 47 7.60 5.47 7.24
CA GLY A 47 8.98 5.77 7.51
C GLY A 47 9.89 4.56 7.48
N THR A 48 11.17 4.88 7.58
CA THR A 48 12.26 3.93 7.64
C THR A 48 13.08 4.18 8.88
N TYR A 49 13.30 3.14 9.67
CA TYR A 49 14.23 3.15 10.78
C TYR A 49 15.44 2.27 10.47
N THR A 50 16.63 2.87 10.42
CA THR A 50 17.89 2.14 10.25
C THR A 50 18.32 1.58 11.60
N ILE A 51 18.16 0.27 11.78
CA ILE A 51 18.50 -0.44 13.02
C ILE A 51 20.01 -0.55 13.16
N ASN A 52 20.70 -0.88 12.06
CA ASN A 52 22.16 -0.97 11.96
C ASN A 52 22.59 -0.87 10.48
N GLU A 53 23.91 -0.96 10.23
CA GLU A 53 24.50 -0.85 8.88
C GLU A 53 23.99 -1.89 7.85
N LYS A 54 23.34 -2.97 8.31
CA LYS A 54 22.82 -4.04 7.46
C LYS A 54 21.30 -4.17 7.51
N THR A 55 20.61 -3.44 8.39
CA THR A 55 19.21 -3.72 8.72
C THR A 55 18.41 -2.44 8.78
N SER A 56 17.36 -2.37 7.98
CA SER A 56 16.35 -1.32 8.06
C SER A 56 14.97 -1.92 8.27
N PHE A 57 14.16 -1.22 9.07
CA PHE A 57 12.74 -1.45 9.24
C PHE A 57 11.98 -0.40 8.46
N ASN A 58 10.99 -0.79 7.68
CA ASN A 58 10.13 0.13 6.93
C ASN A 58 8.67 -0.15 7.29
N THR A 59 7.87 0.91 7.36
CA THR A 59 6.42 0.78 7.48
C THR A 59 5.71 1.87 6.72
N GLN A 60 4.54 1.54 6.18
CA GLN A 60 3.61 2.46 5.56
C GLN A 60 2.19 2.13 6.01
N ILE A 61 1.40 3.17 6.25
CA ILE A 61 -0.03 3.09 6.52
C ILE A 61 -0.73 3.98 5.50
N SER A 62 -1.85 3.50 4.96
CA SER A 62 -2.70 4.23 4.03
C SER A 62 -4.15 4.13 4.44
N TYR A 63 -4.91 5.21 4.28
CA TYR A 63 -6.35 5.23 4.53
C TYR A 63 -7.07 6.12 3.51
N ASP A 64 -8.29 5.76 3.12
CA ASP A 64 -9.09 6.52 2.19
C ASP A 64 -10.53 6.75 2.65
N GLU A 65 -11.29 7.53 1.89
CA GLU A 65 -12.67 7.90 2.24
C GLU A 65 -13.62 6.69 2.26
N GLY A 66 -13.34 5.64 1.48
CA GLY A 66 -14.11 4.38 1.49
C GLY A 66 -13.60 3.39 2.51
N GLU A 67 -13.04 3.90 3.61
CA GLU A 67 -12.63 3.16 4.80
C GLU A 67 -11.60 2.04 4.54
N ASN A 68 -10.89 2.09 3.42
CA ASN A 68 -9.84 1.11 3.13
C ASN A 68 -8.58 1.44 3.94
N LEU A 69 -8.19 0.57 4.87
CA LEU A 69 -6.96 0.69 5.63
C LEU A 69 -5.92 -0.31 5.12
N GLY A 70 -4.77 0.19 4.66
CA GLY A 70 -3.62 -0.62 4.29
C GLY A 70 -2.45 -0.39 5.23
N ILE A 71 -1.81 -1.46 5.71
CA ILE A 71 -0.59 -1.38 6.51
C ILE A 71 0.43 -2.34 5.91
N ALA A 72 1.59 -1.82 5.54
CA ALA A 72 2.74 -2.62 5.11
C ALA A 72 3.88 -2.43 6.12
N ALA A 73 4.54 -3.51 6.50
CA ALA A 73 5.72 -3.47 7.35
C ALA A 73 6.76 -4.48 6.89
N ASN A 74 8.01 -4.06 6.74
CA ASN A 74 9.08 -4.94 6.31
C ASN A 74 10.42 -4.71 7.02
N ILE A 75 11.26 -5.74 7.00
CA ILE A 75 12.67 -5.68 7.37
C ILE A 75 13.49 -5.97 6.11
N ALA A 76 14.38 -5.04 5.75
CA ALA A 76 15.39 -5.28 4.73
C ALA A 76 16.72 -5.61 5.42
N TYR A 77 17.30 -6.76 5.08
CA TYR A 77 18.55 -7.24 5.66
C TYR A 77 19.59 -7.54 4.58
N ASP A 78 20.71 -6.81 4.63
CA ASP A 78 21.88 -7.00 3.78
C ASP A 78 22.75 -8.11 4.35
N ILE A 79 22.54 -9.34 3.85
CA ILE A 79 23.28 -10.52 4.29
C ILE A 79 24.78 -10.35 3.97
N VAL A 80 25.06 -10.00 2.72
CA VAL A 80 26.39 -9.69 2.17
C VAL A 80 26.29 -8.48 1.23
N PRO A 81 27.39 -7.79 0.93
CA PRO A 81 27.37 -6.66 0.00
C PRO A 81 26.68 -6.99 -1.32
N GLY A 82 25.63 -6.24 -1.63
CA GLY A 82 24.80 -6.37 -2.83
C GLY A 82 23.80 -7.52 -2.81
N LEU A 83 23.55 -8.19 -1.68
CA LEU A 83 22.46 -9.15 -1.53
C LEU A 83 21.58 -8.77 -0.34
N THR A 84 20.35 -8.34 -0.64
CA THR A 84 19.35 -7.95 0.34
C THR A 84 18.22 -8.98 0.35
N ILE A 85 17.81 -9.40 1.54
CA ILE A 85 16.58 -10.15 1.75
C ILE A 85 15.59 -9.24 2.47
N THR A 86 14.38 -9.12 1.93
CA THR A 86 13.30 -8.34 2.53
C THR A 86 12.16 -9.27 2.92
N ALA A 87 11.77 -9.22 4.19
CA ALA A 87 10.57 -9.88 4.69
C ALA A 87 9.50 -8.83 4.97
N GLU A 88 8.33 -8.98 4.37
CA GLU A 88 7.21 -8.05 4.42
C GLU A 88 5.94 -8.75 4.87
N VAL A 89 5.17 -8.06 5.71
CA VAL A 89 3.81 -8.42 6.10
C VAL A 89 2.90 -7.24 5.80
N ASP A 90 1.73 -7.56 5.28
CA ASP A 90 0.72 -6.59 4.89
C ASP A 90 -0.60 -6.94 5.58
N TYR A 91 -1.30 -5.91 6.05
CA TYR A 91 -2.67 -5.99 6.52
C TYR A 91 -3.53 -5.06 5.68
N LEU A 92 -4.71 -5.54 5.32
CA LEU A 92 -5.71 -4.80 4.59
C LEU A 92 -7.03 -4.96 5.32
N HIS A 93 -7.69 -3.84 5.60
CA HIS A 93 -9.11 -3.78 5.90
C HIS A 93 -9.80 -3.13 4.70
N ALA A 94 -10.77 -3.84 4.12
CA ALA A 94 -11.61 -3.35 3.03
C ALA A 94 -12.90 -2.79 3.62
N GLY A 95 -13.07 -1.47 3.58
CA GLY A 95 -14.14 -0.79 4.32
C GLY A 95 -15.56 -1.22 3.95
N ASP A 96 -15.89 -1.21 2.66
CA ASP A 96 -17.23 -1.56 2.17
C ASP A 96 -17.35 -3.06 1.81
N PHE A 97 -16.60 -3.95 2.47
CA PHE A 97 -16.61 -5.38 2.10
C PHE A 97 -18.02 -5.97 2.12
N ASP A 98 -18.35 -6.81 1.13
CA ASP A 98 -19.69 -7.40 0.91
C ASP A 98 -20.86 -6.42 0.62
N GLU A 99 -20.60 -5.12 0.50
CA GLU A 99 -21.64 -4.15 0.10
C GLU A 99 -21.89 -4.18 -1.43
N PRO A 100 -23.12 -3.88 -1.90
CA PRO A 100 -23.48 -3.99 -3.32
C PRO A 100 -22.63 -3.16 -4.29
N ASP A 101 -22.11 -2.02 -3.81
CA ASP A 101 -21.29 -1.09 -4.58
C ASP A 101 -19.77 -1.28 -4.32
N PHE A 102 -19.38 -2.34 -3.60
CA PHE A 102 -18.00 -2.63 -3.28
C PHE A 102 -17.17 -2.97 -4.52
N SER A 103 -16.16 -2.15 -4.79
CA SER A 103 -15.16 -2.42 -5.83
C SER A 103 -13.92 -3.09 -5.21
N ASN A 104 -13.86 -4.42 -5.28
CA ASN A 104 -12.72 -5.21 -4.83
C ASN A 104 -11.54 -5.16 -5.82
N TRP A 105 -10.83 -4.03 -5.86
CA TRP A 105 -9.62 -3.87 -6.66
C TRP A 105 -8.40 -4.54 -6.01
N THR A 106 -8.40 -4.67 -4.68
CA THR A 106 -7.30 -5.23 -3.91
C THR A 106 -7.18 -6.74 -4.06
N GLY A 107 -8.25 -7.42 -4.48
CA GLY A 107 -8.34 -8.88 -4.49
C GLY A 107 -8.47 -9.47 -3.09
N ALA A 108 -9.07 -8.73 -2.15
CA ALA A 108 -9.33 -9.19 -0.79
C ALA A 108 -10.40 -10.29 -0.80
N ASP A 109 -10.14 -11.40 -0.14
CA ASP A 109 -11.12 -12.50 -0.02
C ASP A 109 -11.99 -12.38 1.25
N ASP A 110 -11.62 -11.49 2.18
CA ASP A 110 -12.30 -11.17 3.44
C ASP A 110 -12.17 -9.66 3.75
N GLU A 111 -13.07 -9.12 4.57
CA GLU A 111 -13.05 -7.73 5.09
C GLU A 111 -11.67 -7.38 5.67
N ASP A 112 -11.09 -8.29 6.44
CA ASP A 112 -9.74 -8.22 6.96
C ASP A 112 -8.86 -9.28 6.31
N SER A 113 -7.81 -8.83 5.62
CA SER A 113 -6.87 -9.69 4.89
C SER A 113 -5.45 -9.51 5.40
N LEU A 114 -4.72 -10.63 5.52
CA LEU A 114 -3.29 -10.65 5.85
C LEU A 114 -2.49 -11.26 4.70
N GLY A 115 -1.44 -10.56 4.28
CA GLY A 115 -0.54 -10.96 3.21
C GLY A 115 0.92 -10.79 3.61
N GLY A 116 1.81 -11.19 2.72
CA GLY A 116 3.23 -10.92 2.88
C GLY A 116 4.07 -11.54 1.79
N MET A 117 5.34 -11.14 1.77
CA MET A 117 6.29 -11.64 0.79
C MET A 117 7.71 -11.76 1.36
N LEU A 118 8.48 -12.66 0.76
CA LEU A 118 9.93 -12.72 0.91
C LEU A 118 10.58 -12.36 -0.43
N ARG A 119 11.37 -11.29 -0.44
CA ARG A 119 12.07 -10.79 -1.62
C ARG A 119 13.56 -11.01 -1.50
N PHE A 120 14.17 -11.50 -2.57
CA PHE A 120 15.61 -11.65 -2.72
C PHE A 120 16.08 -10.69 -3.82
N GLN A 121 16.96 -9.76 -3.49
CA GLN A 121 17.47 -8.76 -4.43
C GLN A 121 19.01 -8.81 -4.48
N ARG A 122 19.56 -9.04 -5.67
CA ARG A 122 21.00 -9.01 -5.94
C ARG A 122 21.34 -7.85 -6.86
N SER A 123 22.36 -7.07 -6.49
CA SER A 123 22.98 -6.06 -7.34
C SER A 123 24.38 -6.52 -7.75
N PHE A 124 24.78 -6.22 -9.00
CA PHE A 124 26.06 -6.62 -9.61
C PHE A 124 26.99 -5.42 -9.81
#